data_AF-A0A178EGQ0-F1
#
_entry.id   AF-A0A178EGQ0-F1
#
_cell.length_a   1.000
_cell.length_b   1.000
_cell.length_c   1.000
_cell.angle_alpha   90.00
_cell.angle_beta   90.00
_cell.angle_gamma   90.00
#
_symmetry.space_group_name_H-M   'P 1'
#
loop_
_entity.id
_entity.type
_entity.pdbx_description
1 polymer ?
#
loop_
_entity_poly.entity_id
_entity_poly.type
_entity_poly.pdbx_seq_one_letter_code
_entity_poly.pdbx_strand_id
1 'polypeptide(L)'
;MLALRNLARAAPRSAARLSVKTARTPSAIARATAAYQPAFAAHPARLAASFHMSAMRRQDGSGISEELVAKLQSEISVEEDMKEDDDLSANIKEYLENSPFEIEDKAGSQEVALSRTFGDEKIRITFTTADLNTNVPAEELEDSAMYDDADVDTQSGGATSKGAINQGRTQDGNIRVAPEDRVSPADREELEDDYDDDGQQGFPARASIRIERPGKGALAIEATAQDGDFLIEDLYYFPSADLADPATAEKDWSRRTLYTGPPFNNLDEDLQILLEKYLEERGINTRLALFIPDYIDHKEQKEYIRWLNNVKQFIE
;
A
#
# COMPACT_ATOMS: atom_id res chain seq x y z
N MET A 1 -3.84 -20.27 47.51
CA MET A 1 -2.77 -20.50 48.52
C MET A 1 -1.42 -20.42 47.81
N LEU A 2 -0.48 -19.71 48.43
CA LEU A 2 0.89 -19.43 47.97
C LEU A 2 1.80 -20.67 48.04
N ALA A 3 2.86 -20.71 47.22
CA ALA A 3 4.24 -20.98 47.70
C ALA A 3 5.31 -20.81 46.59
N LEU A 4 6.12 -19.76 46.72
CA LEU A 4 7.45 -19.58 46.11
C LEU A 4 8.51 -20.25 47.00
N ARG A 5 9.64 -20.70 46.42
CA ARG A 5 10.87 -21.03 47.17
C ARG A 5 12.11 -20.38 46.54
N ASN A 6 12.66 -19.44 47.31
CA ASN A 6 14.04 -18.92 47.26
C ASN A 6 15.06 -20.00 47.65
N LEU A 7 16.34 -19.77 47.35
CA LEU A 7 17.42 -19.75 48.35
C LEU A 7 18.72 -19.12 47.79
N ALA A 8 19.35 -18.29 48.62
CA ALA A 8 20.55 -17.49 48.36
C ALA A 8 21.78 -18.01 49.14
N ARG A 9 22.99 -17.60 48.75
CA ARG A 9 24.25 -17.62 49.54
C ARG A 9 25.03 -16.34 49.19
N ALA A 10 25.24 -15.35 50.07
CA ALA A 10 25.97 -15.26 51.36
C ALA A 10 27.48 -14.97 51.19
N ALA A 11 27.89 -13.76 51.61
CA ALA A 11 29.25 -13.20 51.71
C ALA A 11 29.96 -13.60 53.04
N PRO A 12 31.24 -13.24 53.31
CA PRO A 12 31.64 -11.93 53.90
C PRO A 12 33.02 -11.40 53.41
N ARG A 13 33.32 -10.08 53.29
CA ARG A 13 33.61 -8.97 54.24
C ARG A 13 34.88 -9.07 55.13
N SER A 14 35.83 -8.12 54.92
CA SER A 14 36.42 -7.15 55.93
C SER A 14 37.92 -6.85 55.68
N ALA A 15 38.31 -5.59 55.39
CA ALA A 15 38.86 -4.52 56.28
C ALA A 15 40.41 -4.46 56.26
N ALA A 16 41.07 -3.48 55.62
CA ALA A 16 41.45 -2.11 56.07
C ALA A 16 42.63 -2.04 57.08
N ARG A 17 43.72 -1.30 56.73
CA ARG A 17 44.30 -0.12 57.47
C ARG A 17 45.79 0.20 57.16
N LEU A 18 46.00 1.47 56.78
CA LEU A 18 46.99 2.49 57.20
C LEU A 18 48.53 2.26 57.22
N SER A 19 49.22 3.09 56.42
CA SER A 19 50.31 4.06 56.71
C SER A 19 51.34 3.81 57.83
N VAL A 20 52.64 4.05 57.54
CA VAL A 20 53.54 5.02 58.23
C VAL A 20 54.93 5.05 57.55
N LYS A 21 55.50 6.25 57.40
CA LYS A 21 56.88 6.54 56.96
C LYS A 21 57.85 6.46 58.14
N THR A 22 59.11 6.07 57.92
CA THR A 22 60.29 6.71 58.55
C THR A 22 61.60 6.33 57.86
N ALA A 23 62.49 7.31 57.75
CA ALA A 23 63.84 7.25 57.19
C ALA A 23 64.89 6.67 58.16
N ARG A 24 66.05 6.23 57.63
CA ARG A 24 67.42 6.58 58.10
C ARG A 24 68.54 5.84 57.34
N THR A 25 69.51 6.62 56.88
CA THR A 25 70.92 6.32 56.54
C THR A 25 71.73 5.95 57.81
N PRO A 26 72.93 5.27 57.78
CA PRO A 26 74.14 5.79 57.12
C PRO A 26 75.23 4.80 56.62
N SER A 27 76.11 5.38 55.79
CA SER A 27 77.53 5.12 55.45
C SER A 27 78.30 3.89 55.98
N ALA A 28 79.07 3.23 55.08
CA ALA A 28 80.49 2.89 55.30
C ALA A 28 81.25 2.49 54.00
N ILE A 29 82.23 3.34 53.66
CA ILE A 29 83.58 3.13 53.10
C ILE A 29 83.98 1.69 52.67
N ALA A 30 84.44 1.49 51.43
CA ALA A 30 85.83 1.08 51.10
C ALA A 30 86.07 0.68 49.62
N ARG A 31 87.08 1.34 49.03
CA ARG A 31 88.16 0.87 48.11
C ARG A 31 87.87 -0.01 46.88
N ALA A 32 88.08 0.64 45.73
CA ALA A 32 88.82 0.27 44.51
C ALA A 32 89.15 -1.21 44.20
N THR A 33 88.78 -1.64 42.98
CA THR A 33 89.67 -2.29 41.99
C THR A 33 89.09 -2.15 40.58
N ALA A 34 89.95 -1.84 39.62
CA ALA A 34 89.66 -1.82 38.19
C ALA A 34 89.47 -3.24 37.62
N ALA A 35 88.53 -3.43 36.70
CA ALA A 35 88.55 -4.50 35.70
C ALA A 35 87.34 -4.44 34.75
N TYR A 36 87.64 -4.27 33.46
CA TYR A 36 86.95 -4.79 32.26
C TYR A 36 85.52 -4.32 31.90
N GLN A 37 85.43 -3.73 30.71
CA GLN A 37 84.20 -3.51 29.93
C GLN A 37 83.52 -4.83 29.56
N PRO A 38 82.19 -4.79 29.33
CA PRO A 38 81.71 -5.15 28.01
C PRO A 38 80.80 -4.08 27.40
N ALA A 39 80.87 -3.95 26.09
CA ALA A 39 80.00 -3.12 25.28
C ALA A 39 78.55 -3.63 25.38
N PHE A 40 77.64 -2.82 25.93
CA PHE A 40 76.22 -2.99 25.69
C PHE A 40 75.86 -2.26 24.41
N ALA A 41 75.44 -3.03 23.41
CA ALA A 41 74.81 -2.50 22.20
C ALA A 41 73.62 -1.63 22.62
N ALA A 42 73.63 -0.35 22.22
CA ALA A 42 72.46 0.49 22.29
C ALA A 42 71.42 -0.09 21.31
N HIS A 43 70.37 -0.73 21.84
CA HIS A 43 69.18 -1.00 21.04
C HIS A 43 68.62 0.35 20.57
N PRO A 44 68.40 0.57 19.26
CA PRO A 44 67.64 1.74 18.85
C PRO A 44 66.24 1.61 19.44
N ALA A 45 65.77 2.66 20.11
CA ALA A 45 64.39 2.78 20.51
C ALA A 45 63.52 2.55 19.27
N ARG A 46 62.76 1.46 19.25
CA ARG A 46 61.73 1.25 18.23
C ARG A 46 60.74 2.39 18.41
N LEU A 47 60.76 3.34 17.49
CA LEU A 47 59.70 4.32 17.33
C LEU A 47 58.41 3.53 17.13
N ALA A 48 57.53 3.56 18.13
CA ALA A 48 56.18 3.08 17.95
C ALA A 48 55.57 3.93 16.84
N ALA A 49 55.27 3.30 15.69
CA ALA A 49 54.52 3.94 14.64
C ALA A 49 53.20 4.43 15.26
N SER A 50 53.01 5.74 15.31
CA SER A 50 51.75 6.36 15.64
C SER A 50 50.78 6.04 14.51
N PHE A 51 50.07 4.92 14.64
CA PHE A 51 48.93 4.63 13.79
C PHE A 51 47.88 5.69 14.09
N HIS A 52 47.78 6.68 13.20
CA HIS A 52 46.63 7.56 13.12
C HIS A 52 45.44 6.69 12.74
N MET A 53 44.69 6.24 13.74
CA MET A 53 43.31 5.82 13.51
C MET A 53 42.55 7.10 13.15
N SER A 54 42.42 7.36 11.85
CA SER A 54 41.39 8.25 11.34
C SER A 54 40.12 7.87 12.07
N ALA A 55 39.54 8.81 12.81
CA ALA A 55 38.21 8.62 13.37
C ALA A 55 37.34 8.15 12.22
N MET A 56 36.79 6.94 12.32
CA MET A 56 35.71 6.49 11.47
C MET A 56 34.68 7.60 11.59
N ARG A 57 34.60 8.49 10.58
CA ARG A 57 33.44 9.34 10.42
C ARG A 57 32.31 8.32 10.42
N ARG A 58 31.50 8.32 11.48
CA ARG A 58 30.17 7.76 11.38
C ARG A 58 29.62 8.43 10.15
N GLN A 59 29.50 7.65 9.08
CA GLN A 59 28.77 8.06 7.92
C GLN A 59 27.33 8.11 8.41
N ASP A 60 27.00 9.20 9.11
CA ASP A 60 25.62 9.57 9.41
C ASP A 60 24.93 9.59 8.04
N GLY A 61 23.98 8.67 7.85
CA GLY A 61 23.09 8.60 6.68
C GLY A 61 23.78 8.68 5.31
N SER A 62 23.89 7.56 4.60
CA SER A 62 24.24 7.55 3.18
C SER A 62 23.43 8.61 2.42
N GLY A 63 24.03 9.38 1.50
CA GLY A 63 23.31 10.39 0.68
C GLY A 63 22.06 9.87 -0.04
N ILE A 64 21.88 8.55 -0.09
CA ILE A 64 20.64 7.85 -0.48
C ILE A 64 19.44 8.31 0.36
N SER A 65 19.59 8.56 1.67
CA SER A 65 18.50 9.04 2.53
C SER A 65 18.07 10.45 2.11
N GLU A 66 19.02 11.32 1.78
CA GLU A 66 18.76 12.68 1.31
C GLU A 66 18.12 12.67 -0.10
N GLU A 67 18.61 11.80 -0.99
CA GLU A 67 18.01 11.57 -2.31
C GLU A 67 16.57 11.03 -2.19
N LEU A 68 16.34 10.07 -1.30
CA LEU A 68 15.02 9.50 -1.07
C LEU A 68 14.05 10.52 -0.47
N VAL A 69 14.48 11.34 0.49
CA VAL A 69 13.66 12.44 1.05
C VAL A 69 13.33 13.47 -0.02
N ALA A 70 14.29 13.85 -0.86
CA ALA A 70 14.05 14.76 -1.98
C ALA A 70 13.03 14.18 -2.96
N LYS A 71 13.07 12.86 -3.18
CA LYS A 71 12.12 12.19 -4.07
C LYS A 71 10.72 12.10 -3.48
N LEU A 72 10.59 11.67 -2.23
CA LEU A 72 9.31 11.68 -1.51
C LEU A 72 8.69 13.09 -1.46
N GLN A 73 9.50 14.13 -1.26
CA GLN A 73 9.02 15.51 -1.28
C GLN A 73 8.51 15.93 -2.67
N SER A 74 9.17 15.47 -3.73
CA SER A 74 8.73 15.69 -5.11
C SER A 74 7.41 15.00 -5.39
N GLU A 75 7.25 13.74 -4.97
CA GLU A 75 5.98 13.00 -5.13
C GLU A 75 4.85 13.70 -4.37
N ILE A 76 5.04 14.05 -3.09
CA ILE A 76 4.03 14.78 -2.30
C ILE A 76 3.58 16.06 -3.00
N SER A 77 4.52 16.84 -3.56
CA SER A 77 4.15 18.08 -4.25
C SER A 77 3.34 17.85 -5.52
N VAL A 78 3.66 16.80 -6.28
CA VAL A 78 2.90 16.47 -7.50
C VAL A 78 1.48 16.07 -7.13
N GLU A 79 1.32 15.21 -6.13
CA GLU A 79 0.00 14.74 -5.67
C GLU A 79 -0.85 15.87 -5.06
N GLU A 80 -0.25 16.83 -4.36
CA GLU A 80 -0.97 18.00 -3.82
C GLU A 80 -1.40 19.01 -4.89
N ASP A 81 -0.64 19.09 -6.00
CA ASP A 81 -0.92 19.98 -7.11
C ASP A 81 -1.99 19.40 -8.07
N MET A 82 -2.10 18.07 -8.16
CA MET A 82 -3.12 17.36 -8.94
C MET A 82 -4.50 17.38 -8.26
N LYS A 83 -5.12 18.56 -8.22
CA LYS A 83 -6.46 18.80 -7.66
C LYS A 83 -7.62 18.32 -8.54
N GLU A 84 -7.49 17.14 -9.15
CA GLU A 84 -8.62 16.48 -9.82
C GLU A 84 -9.70 16.03 -8.80
N ASP A 85 -9.38 16.11 -7.49
CA ASP A 85 -10.28 15.84 -6.37
C ASP A 85 -11.49 16.79 -6.26
N ASP A 86 -11.52 17.96 -6.90
CA ASP A 86 -12.59 18.93 -6.66
C ASP A 86 -13.97 18.40 -7.12
N ASP A 87 -14.02 17.67 -8.24
CA ASP A 87 -15.26 17.10 -8.79
C ASP A 87 -15.71 15.86 -8.00
N LEU A 88 -14.79 14.93 -7.69
CA LEU A 88 -15.07 13.77 -6.83
C LEU A 88 -15.52 14.21 -5.43
N SER A 89 -14.87 15.24 -4.87
CA SER A 89 -15.23 15.81 -3.59
C SER A 89 -16.61 16.46 -3.61
N ALA A 90 -17.06 17.02 -4.74
CA ALA A 90 -18.40 17.58 -4.87
C ALA A 90 -19.48 16.49 -4.82
N ASN A 91 -19.32 15.39 -5.57
CA ASN A 91 -20.26 14.27 -5.56
C ASN A 91 -20.35 13.61 -4.17
N ILE A 92 -19.20 13.39 -3.53
CA ILE A 92 -19.12 12.85 -2.16
C ILE A 92 -19.83 13.77 -1.16
N LYS A 93 -19.61 15.09 -1.23
CA LYS A 93 -20.28 16.06 -0.35
C LYS A 93 -21.78 16.08 -0.57
N GLU A 94 -22.23 16.13 -1.82
CA GLU A 94 -23.65 16.09 -2.16
C GLU A 94 -24.32 14.83 -1.62
N TYR A 95 -23.66 13.67 -1.76
CA TYR A 95 -24.16 12.43 -1.19
C TYR A 95 -24.28 12.53 0.32
N LEU A 96 -23.21 12.90 1.03
CA LEU A 96 -23.20 12.95 2.49
C LEU A 96 -24.19 13.97 3.06
N GLU A 97 -24.46 15.07 2.36
CA GLU A 97 -25.46 16.08 2.77
C GLU A 97 -26.90 15.59 2.61
N ASN A 98 -27.17 14.81 1.56
CA ASN A 98 -28.51 14.30 1.26
C ASN A 98 -28.76 12.88 1.80
N SER A 99 -27.70 12.21 2.26
CA SER A 99 -27.74 10.81 2.68
C SER A 99 -28.23 10.67 4.12
N PRO A 100 -29.03 9.64 4.42
CA PRO A 100 -29.43 9.31 5.77
C PRO A 100 -28.37 8.49 6.54
N PHE A 101 -27.19 8.27 5.95
CA PHE A 101 -26.10 7.52 6.56
C PHE A 101 -25.09 8.45 7.24
N GLU A 102 -24.65 8.08 8.44
CA GLU A 102 -23.53 8.72 9.13
C GLU A 102 -22.25 7.98 8.78
N ILE A 103 -21.22 8.73 8.38
CA ILE A 103 -19.92 8.17 8.00
C ILE A 103 -18.94 8.14 9.18
N GLU A 104 -18.37 6.97 9.42
CA GLU A 104 -17.29 6.73 10.38
C GLU A 104 -15.99 6.43 9.59
N ASP A 105 -15.21 7.48 9.33
CA ASP A 105 -13.90 7.39 8.72
C ASP A 105 -12.79 7.72 9.73
N LYS A 106 -11.86 6.79 9.93
CA LYS A 106 -10.66 7.00 10.75
C LYS A 106 -9.44 7.10 9.84
N ALA A 107 -8.78 8.24 9.91
CA ALA A 107 -7.54 8.45 9.19
C ALA A 107 -6.50 7.38 9.59
N GLY A 108 -5.87 6.74 8.61
CA GLY A 108 -4.85 5.69 8.78
C GLY A 108 -5.44 4.28 8.89
N SER A 109 -6.77 4.16 8.84
CA SER A 109 -7.47 2.90 8.64
C SER A 109 -8.00 2.86 7.21
N GLN A 110 -7.91 1.70 6.57
CA GLN A 110 -8.49 1.46 5.25
C GLN A 110 -10.00 1.19 5.32
N GLU A 111 -10.52 0.87 6.49
CA GLU A 111 -11.93 0.54 6.71
C GLU A 111 -12.76 1.80 6.92
N VAL A 112 -13.86 1.91 6.16
CA VAL A 112 -14.87 2.96 6.29
C VAL A 112 -16.20 2.31 6.61
N ALA A 113 -16.91 2.86 7.59
CA ALA A 113 -18.23 2.37 7.97
C ALA A 113 -19.29 3.45 7.81
N LEU A 114 -20.39 3.13 7.13
CA LEU A 114 -21.60 3.92 7.08
C LEU A 114 -22.62 3.31 8.03
N SER A 115 -23.23 4.12 8.89
CA SER A 115 -24.22 3.64 9.86
C SER A 115 -25.54 4.39 9.71
N ARG A 116 -26.64 3.65 9.88
CA ARG A 116 -28.00 4.21 9.82
C ARG A 116 -28.94 3.39 10.68
N THR A 117 -29.98 4.04 11.20
CA THR A 117 -31.14 3.36 11.79
C THR A 117 -32.35 3.49 10.87
N PHE A 118 -33.03 2.38 10.61
CA PHE A 118 -34.26 2.34 9.81
C PHE A 118 -35.35 1.61 10.61
N GLY A 119 -36.27 2.35 11.23
CA GLY A 119 -37.29 1.77 12.10
C GLY A 119 -36.68 1.09 13.34
N ASP A 120 -36.88 -0.22 13.47
CA ASP A 120 -36.26 -1.06 14.51
C ASP A 120 -34.91 -1.67 14.09
N GLU A 121 -34.44 -1.37 12.89
CA GLU A 121 -33.26 -2.00 12.30
C GLU A 121 -32.04 -1.09 12.37
N LYS A 122 -30.89 -1.67 12.71
CA LYS A 122 -29.59 -0.98 12.66
C LYS A 122 -28.82 -1.50 11.46
N ILE A 123 -28.51 -0.60 10.54
CA ILE A 123 -27.81 -0.89 9.29
C ILE A 123 -26.38 -0.35 9.42
N ARG A 124 -25.40 -1.18 9.08
CA ARG A 124 -24.00 -0.82 8.95
C ARG A 124 -23.49 -1.34 7.62
N ILE A 125 -22.95 -0.47 6.78
CA ILE A 125 -22.25 -0.85 5.55
C ILE A 125 -20.77 -0.58 5.78
N THR A 126 -19.92 -1.57 5.55
CA THR A 126 -18.47 -1.45 5.69
C THR A 126 -17.82 -1.75 4.34
N PHE A 127 -16.89 -0.91 3.91
CA PHE A 127 -16.08 -1.12 2.71
C PHE A 127 -14.63 -0.71 3.01
N THR A 128 -13.69 -1.13 2.16
CA THR A 128 -12.25 -0.96 2.39
C THR A 128 -11.55 -0.39 1.17
N THR A 129 -10.55 0.48 1.37
CA THR A 129 -9.72 0.97 0.25
C THR A 129 -8.78 -0.09 -0.30
N ALA A 130 -8.63 -1.23 0.38
CA ALA A 130 -7.80 -2.34 -0.09
C ALA A 130 -8.32 -2.99 -1.40
N ASP A 131 -9.59 -2.78 -1.75
CA ASP A 131 -10.18 -3.37 -2.95
C ASP A 131 -9.57 -2.82 -4.25
N LEU A 132 -9.09 -1.57 -4.24
CA LEU A 132 -8.30 -0.98 -5.33
C LEU A 132 -7.07 -1.82 -5.70
N ASN A 133 -6.44 -2.43 -4.71
CA ASN A 133 -5.21 -3.20 -4.90
C ASN A 133 -5.44 -4.62 -5.40
N THR A 134 -6.67 -5.13 -5.29
CA THR A 134 -6.99 -6.52 -5.66
C THR A 134 -7.32 -6.64 -7.15
N ASN A 135 -7.64 -5.53 -7.81
CA ASN A 135 -8.21 -5.52 -9.15
C ASN A 135 -7.19 -5.41 -10.29
N VAL A 136 -5.91 -5.75 -10.06
CA VAL A 136 -4.95 -5.94 -11.15
C VAL A 136 -5.40 -7.17 -11.95
N PRO A 137 -5.95 -7.03 -13.16
CA PRO A 137 -6.39 -8.18 -13.92
C PRO A 137 -5.16 -9.02 -14.22
N ALA A 138 -5.19 -10.30 -13.84
CA ALA A 138 -4.12 -11.24 -14.16
C ALA A 138 -3.88 -11.37 -15.68
N GLU A 139 -4.76 -10.81 -16.51
CA GLU A 139 -4.71 -10.85 -17.97
C GLU A 139 -3.60 -9.97 -18.58
N GLU A 140 -3.14 -8.90 -17.91
CA GLU A 140 -2.01 -8.10 -18.43
C GLU A 140 -0.65 -8.80 -18.31
N LEU A 141 -0.56 -9.86 -17.49
CA LEU A 141 0.66 -10.65 -17.34
C LEU A 141 0.84 -11.71 -18.44
N GLU A 142 -0.20 -12.01 -19.24
CA GLU A 142 -0.11 -13.03 -20.29
C GLU A 142 0.26 -12.46 -21.67
N ASP A 143 -0.03 -11.17 -21.97
CA ASP A 143 0.14 -10.62 -23.32
C ASP A 143 1.56 -10.10 -23.63
N SER A 144 2.41 -9.98 -22.61
CA SER A 144 3.80 -9.51 -22.77
C SER A 144 4.80 -10.61 -23.15
N ALA A 145 4.39 -11.88 -23.18
CA ALA A 145 5.29 -13.02 -23.43
C ALA A 145 5.16 -13.67 -24.83
N MET A 146 4.23 -13.22 -25.68
CA MET A 146 3.94 -13.86 -26.99
C MET A 146 4.62 -13.19 -28.20
N TYR A 147 5.34 -12.08 -28.03
CA TYR A 147 5.90 -11.28 -29.13
C TYR A 147 7.41 -11.43 -29.36
N ASP A 148 8.05 -12.53 -28.95
CA ASP A 148 9.51 -12.73 -29.19
C ASP A 148 9.90 -13.99 -30.00
N ASP A 149 8.95 -14.80 -30.52
CA ASP A 149 9.34 -15.98 -31.33
C ASP A 149 8.31 -16.44 -32.38
N ALA A 150 7.83 -15.53 -33.23
CA ALA A 150 7.11 -15.91 -34.45
C ALA A 150 8.03 -15.73 -35.66
N ASP A 151 8.67 -16.85 -36.02
CA ASP A 151 9.47 -17.11 -37.21
C ASP A 151 9.15 -16.23 -38.44
N VAL A 152 10.17 -15.49 -38.86
CA VAL A 152 10.27 -14.82 -40.14
C VAL A 152 10.49 -15.87 -41.23
N ASP A 153 9.41 -16.46 -41.73
CA ASP A 153 9.44 -17.23 -42.97
C ASP A 153 8.18 -16.97 -43.80
N THR A 154 8.26 -16.01 -44.71
CA THR A 154 7.31 -15.91 -45.83
C THR A 154 8.05 -15.63 -47.13
N GLN A 155 8.52 -16.73 -47.69
CA GLN A 155 9.14 -16.83 -49.01
C GLN A 155 8.12 -16.60 -50.13
N SER A 156 8.38 -15.57 -50.95
CA SER A 156 8.34 -15.56 -52.43
C SER A 156 7.20 -16.29 -53.17
N GLY A 157 6.40 -15.53 -53.93
CA GLY A 157 5.63 -16.04 -55.07
C GLY A 157 4.67 -15.00 -55.66
N GLY A 158 5.07 -14.34 -56.75
CA GLY A 158 4.45 -13.11 -57.23
C GLY A 158 3.22 -13.22 -58.14
N ALA A 159 2.67 -12.02 -58.37
CA ALA A 159 2.03 -11.52 -59.59
C ALA A 159 0.53 -11.84 -59.82
N THR A 160 -0.35 -10.85 -59.61
CA THR A 160 -0.78 -9.88 -60.66
C THR A 160 -2.09 -9.18 -60.28
N SER A 161 -2.05 -7.87 -60.03
CA SER A 161 -3.02 -6.94 -60.64
C SER A 161 -2.45 -5.53 -60.70
N LYS A 162 -2.10 -5.18 -61.95
CA LYS A 162 -1.65 -3.91 -62.52
C LYS A 162 -2.10 -2.64 -61.80
N GLY A 163 -1.15 -1.73 -61.58
CA GLY A 163 -1.41 -0.29 -61.70
C GLY A 163 -0.41 0.62 -60.98
N ALA A 164 0.41 1.32 -61.76
CA ALA A 164 1.18 2.51 -61.38
C ALA A 164 2.36 2.33 -60.40
N ILE A 165 3.45 1.85 -60.98
CA ILE A 165 4.82 2.23 -60.66
C ILE A 165 4.88 3.77 -60.47
N ASN A 166 5.34 4.23 -59.30
CA ASN A 166 5.76 5.62 -59.04
C ASN A 166 7.02 5.96 -59.86
N GLN A 167 6.88 5.99 -61.19
CA GLN A 167 7.87 6.54 -62.10
C GLN A 167 7.19 7.64 -62.91
N GLY A 168 7.15 8.81 -62.29
CA GLY A 168 6.69 10.05 -62.91
C GLY A 168 7.50 11.21 -62.37
N ARG A 169 8.76 11.30 -62.76
CA ARG A 169 9.53 12.55 -62.64
C ARG A 169 8.93 13.54 -63.63
N THR A 170 8.02 14.39 -63.16
CA THR A 170 7.64 15.58 -63.93
C THR A 170 8.84 16.53 -63.97
N GLN A 171 8.93 17.37 -65.00
CA GLN A 171 10.06 18.28 -65.21
C GLN A 171 10.26 19.26 -64.02
N ASP A 172 9.22 19.46 -63.21
CA ASP A 172 9.24 20.29 -61.99
C ASP A 172 9.39 19.47 -60.69
N GLY A 173 9.74 18.19 -60.76
CA GLY A 173 10.13 17.37 -59.61
C GLY A 173 9.00 16.97 -58.65
N ASN A 174 7.74 17.24 -58.97
CA ASN A 174 6.63 16.93 -58.07
C ASN A 174 5.99 15.56 -58.38
N ILE A 175 5.90 14.72 -57.35
CA ILE A 175 5.29 13.38 -57.36
C ILE A 175 3.78 13.53 -57.20
N ARG A 176 2.97 12.80 -57.98
CA ARG A 176 1.51 12.80 -57.84
C ARG A 176 1.11 11.94 -56.63
N VAL A 177 0.97 12.58 -55.49
CA VAL A 177 0.43 12.00 -54.25
C VAL A 177 -1.10 12.13 -54.28
N ALA A 178 -1.82 11.04 -53.98
CA ALA A 178 -3.28 11.07 -53.89
C ALA A 178 -3.72 11.98 -52.72
N PRO A 179 -4.89 12.65 -52.78
CA PRO A 179 -5.31 13.59 -51.73
C PRO A 179 -5.31 12.99 -50.31
N GLU A 180 -5.64 11.70 -50.18
CA GLU A 180 -5.60 10.92 -48.94
C GLU A 180 -4.20 10.68 -48.35
N ASP A 181 -3.13 10.83 -49.13
CA ASP A 181 -1.74 10.53 -48.74
C ASP A 181 -0.97 11.81 -48.36
N ARG A 182 -1.69 12.93 -48.16
CA ARG A 182 -1.16 14.25 -47.74
C ARG A 182 -1.38 14.56 -46.27
N VAL A 183 -2.12 13.71 -45.57
CA VAL A 183 -2.47 13.88 -44.15
C VAL A 183 -1.62 12.87 -43.38
N SER A 184 -0.87 13.32 -42.38
CA SER A 184 -0.16 12.38 -41.52
C SER A 184 -1.19 11.51 -40.77
N PRO A 185 -0.88 10.25 -40.42
CA PRO A 185 -1.81 9.42 -39.66
C PRO A 185 -2.34 10.07 -38.37
N ALA A 186 -1.61 11.06 -37.82
CA ALA A 186 -1.99 11.80 -36.61
C ALA A 186 -2.96 12.98 -36.88
N ASP A 187 -3.10 13.46 -38.11
CA ASP A 187 -3.95 14.62 -38.46
C ASP A 187 -5.30 14.21 -39.07
N ARG A 188 -5.70 12.94 -38.94
CA ARG A 188 -6.96 12.42 -39.47
C ARG A 188 -8.07 12.66 -38.44
N GLU A 189 -9.01 13.58 -38.73
CA GLU A 189 -10.18 13.91 -37.89
C GLU A 189 -11.00 12.68 -37.44
N GLU A 190 -10.98 11.59 -38.21
CA GLU A 190 -11.62 10.29 -37.88
C GLU A 190 -11.03 9.60 -36.62
N LEU A 191 -9.88 10.05 -36.10
CA LEU A 191 -9.24 9.53 -34.88
C LEU A 191 -9.39 10.45 -33.67
N GLU A 192 -9.94 11.67 -33.82
CA GLU A 192 -10.21 12.57 -32.69
C GLU A 192 -11.51 12.21 -31.96
N ASP A 193 -12.45 11.53 -32.63
CA ASP A 193 -13.77 11.17 -32.09
C ASP A 193 -13.82 9.77 -31.42
N ASP A 194 -12.73 8.99 -31.45
CA ASP A 194 -12.61 7.65 -30.82
C ASP A 194 -11.95 7.72 -29.42
N TYR A 195 -11.82 8.91 -28.83
CA TYR A 195 -11.79 9.00 -27.37
C TYR A 195 -13.22 8.74 -26.90
N ASP A 196 -13.58 7.45 -26.88
CA ASP A 196 -14.69 6.98 -26.07
C ASP A 196 -14.54 7.66 -24.71
N ASP A 197 -15.49 8.53 -24.39
CA ASP A 197 -15.85 8.91 -23.03
C ASP A 197 -16.33 7.61 -22.38
N ASP A 198 -15.37 6.72 -22.06
CA ASP A 198 -15.52 5.62 -21.13
C ASP A 198 -15.82 6.30 -19.80
N GLY A 199 -17.09 6.68 -19.64
CA GLY A 199 -17.60 7.32 -18.43
C GLY A 199 -17.11 6.47 -17.27
N GLN A 200 -16.20 7.05 -16.48
CA GLN A 200 -15.40 6.40 -15.45
C GLN A 200 -16.08 5.13 -14.92
N GLN A 201 -15.75 3.97 -15.52
CA GLN A 201 -16.26 2.70 -15.02
C GLN A 201 -15.64 2.51 -13.63
N GLY A 202 -16.46 2.71 -12.61
CA GLY A 202 -16.04 2.53 -11.22
C GLY A 202 -15.55 1.10 -11.04
N PHE A 203 -14.39 0.93 -10.40
CA PHE A 203 -13.89 -0.39 -10.09
C PHE A 203 -14.89 -1.13 -9.16
N PRO A 204 -14.99 -2.46 -9.26
CA PRO A 204 -15.84 -3.24 -8.37
C PRO A 204 -15.35 -3.11 -6.92
N ALA A 205 -16.18 -2.54 -6.05
CA ALA A 205 -15.86 -2.32 -4.64
C ALA A 205 -16.67 -3.29 -3.76
N ARG A 206 -16.01 -4.02 -2.85
CA ARG A 206 -16.73 -4.94 -1.96
C ARG A 206 -17.33 -4.17 -0.79
N ALA A 207 -18.60 -4.42 -0.54
CA ALA A 207 -19.37 -3.84 0.53
C ALA A 207 -19.96 -4.94 1.41
N SER A 208 -19.63 -4.89 2.70
CA SER A 208 -20.18 -5.75 3.74
C SER A 208 -21.34 -5.04 4.41
N ILE A 209 -22.57 -5.49 4.14
CA ILE A 209 -23.79 -4.90 4.65
C ILE A 209 -24.27 -5.74 5.85
N ARG A 210 -24.56 -5.07 6.96
CA ARG A 210 -25.04 -5.68 8.21
C ARG A 210 -26.35 -5.05 8.62
N ILE A 211 -27.39 -5.86 8.80
CA ILE A 211 -28.71 -5.43 9.23
C ILE A 211 -29.08 -6.16 10.51
N GLU A 212 -28.95 -5.47 11.63
CA GLU A 212 -29.29 -5.98 12.96
C GLU A 212 -30.75 -5.64 13.30
N ARG A 213 -31.45 -6.61 13.89
CA ARG A 213 -32.79 -6.42 14.46
C ARG A 213 -32.82 -6.86 15.92
N PRO A 214 -33.35 -6.02 16.84
CA PRO A 214 -33.47 -6.36 18.25
C PRO A 214 -34.22 -7.68 18.47
N GLY A 215 -33.54 -8.67 19.07
CA GLY A 215 -34.11 -9.97 19.40
C GLY A 215 -34.37 -10.92 18.22
N LYS A 216 -34.06 -10.53 16.98
CA LYS A 216 -34.21 -11.35 15.76
C LYS A 216 -32.89 -11.75 15.11
N GLY A 217 -31.76 -11.30 15.67
CA GLY A 217 -30.43 -11.55 15.12
C GLY A 217 -29.97 -10.50 14.12
N ALA A 218 -29.07 -10.89 13.22
CA ALA A 218 -28.51 -10.01 12.21
C ALA A 218 -28.36 -10.72 10.86
N LEU A 219 -28.65 -9.99 9.80
CA LEU A 219 -28.31 -10.37 8.43
C LEU A 219 -26.96 -9.78 8.07
N ALA A 220 -26.14 -10.58 7.40
CA ALA A 220 -24.83 -10.24 6.91
C ALA A 220 -24.79 -10.53 5.41
N ILE A 221 -24.74 -9.49 4.61
CA ILE A 221 -24.77 -9.56 3.15
C ILE A 221 -23.40 -9.12 2.67
N GLU A 222 -22.78 -9.92 1.82
CA GLU A 222 -21.60 -9.51 1.06
C GLU A 222 -22.06 -9.19 -0.36
N ALA A 223 -21.77 -7.98 -0.81
CA ALA A 223 -22.12 -7.51 -2.14
C ALA A 223 -20.97 -6.73 -2.76
N THR A 224 -20.91 -6.72 -4.08
CA THR A 224 -19.97 -5.91 -4.84
C THR A 224 -20.74 -4.74 -5.47
N ALA A 225 -20.33 -3.51 -5.17
CA ALA A 225 -20.84 -2.29 -5.79
C ALA A 225 -20.06 -2.04 -7.08
N GLN A 226 -20.74 -2.04 -8.21
CA GLN A 226 -20.14 -1.81 -9.53
C GLN A 226 -21.19 -1.20 -10.46
N ASP A 227 -20.79 -0.21 -11.27
CA ASP A 227 -21.65 0.44 -12.28
C ASP A 227 -23.00 0.96 -11.74
N GLY A 228 -23.02 1.34 -10.46
CA GLY A 228 -24.23 1.82 -9.79
C GLY A 228 -25.20 0.72 -9.36
N ASP A 229 -24.82 -0.54 -9.40
CA ASP A 229 -25.63 -1.65 -8.87
C ASP A 229 -24.88 -2.39 -7.75
N PHE A 230 -25.64 -3.09 -6.90
CA PHE A 230 -25.11 -4.01 -5.90
C PHE A 230 -25.34 -5.45 -6.36
N LEU A 231 -24.25 -6.16 -6.66
CA LEU A 231 -24.29 -7.58 -6.95
C LEU A 231 -24.15 -8.34 -5.64
N ILE A 232 -25.22 -9.00 -5.19
CA ILE A 232 -25.21 -9.79 -3.95
C ILE A 232 -24.53 -11.13 -4.21
N GLU A 233 -23.44 -11.40 -3.49
CA GLU A 233 -22.70 -12.66 -3.60
C GLU A 233 -23.19 -13.67 -2.57
N ASP A 234 -23.23 -13.23 -1.30
CA ASP A 234 -23.57 -14.06 -0.17
C ASP A 234 -24.57 -13.38 0.77
N LEU A 235 -25.48 -14.19 1.30
CA LEU A 235 -26.42 -13.79 2.35
C LEU A 235 -26.30 -14.75 3.54
N TYR A 236 -25.96 -14.18 4.68
CA TYR A 236 -25.76 -14.89 5.93
C TYR A 236 -26.75 -14.45 7.00
N TYR A 237 -27.27 -15.41 7.77
CA TYR A 237 -28.05 -15.13 8.97
C TYR A 237 -27.30 -15.55 10.23
N PHE A 238 -27.20 -14.62 11.18
CA PHE A 238 -26.61 -14.86 12.50
C PHE A 238 -27.64 -14.63 13.61
N PRO A 239 -27.72 -15.54 14.62
CA PRO A 239 -28.61 -15.35 15.76
C PRO A 239 -28.30 -14.12 16.62
N SER A 240 -27.08 -13.59 16.55
CA SER A 240 -26.66 -12.39 17.29
C SER A 240 -25.84 -11.44 16.40
N ALA A 241 -26.00 -10.14 16.63
CA ALA A 241 -25.27 -9.10 15.89
C ALA A 241 -23.76 -9.18 16.09
N ASP A 242 -23.32 -9.55 17.30
CA ASP A 242 -21.92 -9.80 17.65
C ASP A 242 -21.19 -10.82 16.77
N LEU A 243 -21.94 -11.75 16.16
CA LEU A 243 -21.38 -12.76 15.24
C LEU A 243 -21.36 -12.25 13.80
N ALA A 244 -22.24 -11.32 13.45
CA ALA A 244 -22.27 -10.72 12.12
C ALA A 244 -21.10 -9.73 11.93
N ASP A 245 -20.70 -9.03 12.98
CA ASP A 245 -19.54 -8.12 13.02
C ASP A 245 -18.60 -8.48 14.19
N PRO A 246 -17.75 -9.52 14.03
CA PRO A 246 -16.97 -10.06 15.13
C PRO A 246 -15.75 -9.18 15.45
N ALA A 247 -15.83 -8.43 16.56
CA ALA A 247 -14.70 -7.64 17.07
C ALA A 247 -13.54 -8.48 17.65
N THR A 248 -13.72 -9.80 17.84
CA THR A 248 -12.69 -10.69 18.42
C THR A 248 -12.47 -11.94 17.56
N ALA A 249 -11.24 -12.42 17.55
CA ALA A 249 -10.86 -13.63 16.80
C ALA A 249 -11.67 -14.88 17.21
N GLU A 250 -12.04 -14.99 18.48
CA GLU A 250 -12.88 -16.10 18.97
C GLU A 250 -14.30 -16.07 18.38
N LYS A 251 -14.89 -14.87 18.29
CA LYS A 251 -16.21 -14.69 17.66
C LYS A 251 -16.14 -14.98 16.17
N ASP A 252 -15.10 -14.52 15.48
CA ASP A 252 -14.88 -14.83 14.06
C ASP A 252 -14.70 -16.34 13.83
N TRP A 253 -13.98 -17.04 14.70
CA TRP A 253 -13.87 -18.50 14.61
C TRP A 253 -15.22 -19.20 14.80
N SER A 254 -15.99 -18.77 15.80
CA SER A 254 -17.31 -19.36 16.07
C SER A 254 -18.29 -19.17 14.92
N ARG A 255 -18.20 -18.04 14.22
CA ARG A 255 -18.97 -17.71 13.01
C ARG A 255 -18.81 -18.77 11.92
N ARG A 256 -17.57 -19.23 11.69
CA ARG A 256 -17.22 -20.21 10.64
C ARG A 256 -17.78 -21.61 10.88
N THR A 257 -18.22 -21.90 12.10
CA THR A 257 -18.79 -23.22 12.46
C THR A 257 -20.29 -23.27 12.22
N LEU A 258 -20.94 -22.12 12.01
CA LEU A 258 -22.38 -22.04 11.78
C LEU A 258 -22.70 -22.25 10.30
N TYR A 259 -23.83 -22.89 10.03
CA TYR A 259 -24.41 -22.86 8.69
C TYR A 259 -25.03 -21.49 8.47
N THR A 260 -24.50 -20.74 7.51
CA THR A 260 -24.86 -19.34 7.31
C THR A 260 -25.81 -19.10 6.15
N GLY A 261 -25.92 -20.03 5.21
CA GLY A 261 -26.83 -19.95 4.07
C GLY A 261 -26.30 -20.71 2.86
N PRO A 262 -27.12 -20.96 1.82
CA PRO A 262 -26.63 -21.33 0.50
C PRO A 262 -26.04 -20.10 -0.23
N PRO A 263 -25.28 -20.29 -1.32
CA PRO A 263 -24.92 -19.20 -2.23
C PRO A 263 -26.16 -18.44 -2.71
N PHE A 264 -26.11 -17.12 -2.80
CA PHE A 264 -27.27 -16.28 -3.13
C PHE A 264 -27.90 -16.66 -4.48
N ASN A 265 -27.05 -16.93 -5.49
CA ASN A 265 -27.47 -17.31 -6.84
C ASN A 265 -28.26 -18.63 -6.92
N ASN A 266 -28.22 -19.46 -5.88
CA ASN A 266 -29.00 -20.71 -5.81
C ASN A 266 -30.40 -20.51 -5.21
N LEU A 267 -30.73 -19.30 -4.74
CA LEU A 267 -32.07 -18.96 -4.27
C LEU A 267 -33.03 -18.82 -5.45
N ASP A 268 -34.32 -18.95 -5.16
CA ASP A 268 -35.38 -18.67 -6.13
C ASP A 268 -35.31 -17.21 -6.65
N GLU A 269 -35.54 -17.00 -7.94
CA GLU A 269 -35.40 -15.67 -8.59
C GLU A 269 -36.31 -14.62 -7.96
N ASP A 270 -37.57 -14.96 -7.64
CA ASP A 270 -38.50 -14.02 -7.01
C ASP A 270 -38.02 -13.63 -5.61
N LEU A 271 -37.38 -14.57 -4.89
CA LEU A 271 -36.79 -14.30 -3.59
C LEU A 271 -35.58 -13.36 -3.69
N GLN A 272 -34.73 -13.52 -4.70
CA GLN A 272 -33.59 -12.63 -4.95
C GLN A 272 -34.07 -11.20 -5.21
N ILE A 273 -35.04 -11.02 -6.11
CA ILE A 273 -35.63 -9.72 -6.44
C ILE A 273 -36.26 -9.04 -5.20
N LEU A 274 -36.94 -9.81 -4.35
CA LEU A 274 -37.52 -9.28 -3.12
C LEU A 274 -36.46 -8.86 -2.10
N LEU A 275 -35.32 -9.57 -2.04
CA LEU A 275 -34.20 -9.21 -1.19
C LEU A 275 -33.50 -7.94 -1.67
N GLU A 276 -33.31 -7.77 -2.98
CA GLU A 276 -32.76 -6.53 -3.55
C GLU A 276 -33.66 -5.32 -3.24
N LYS A 277 -34.96 -5.43 -3.48
CA LYS A 277 -35.94 -4.39 -3.12
C LYS A 277 -35.95 -4.08 -1.63
N TYR A 278 -35.78 -5.11 -0.80
CA TYR A 278 -35.66 -4.94 0.65
C TYR A 278 -34.42 -4.09 1.01
N LEU A 279 -33.30 -4.24 0.31
CA LEU A 279 -32.10 -3.42 0.51
C LEU A 279 -32.28 -1.99 -0.03
N GLU A 280 -32.91 -1.82 -1.19
CA GLU A 280 -33.22 -0.50 -1.76
C GLU A 280 -34.05 0.37 -0.82
N GLU A 281 -35.11 -0.19 -0.21
CA GLU A 281 -35.96 0.53 0.76
C GLU A 281 -35.18 1.04 1.98
N ARG A 282 -34.04 0.40 2.29
CA ARG A 282 -33.13 0.76 3.38
C ARG A 282 -32.05 1.74 2.98
N GLY A 283 -32.05 2.18 1.73
CA GLY A 283 -31.09 3.13 1.16
C GLY A 283 -29.83 2.49 0.59
N ILE A 284 -29.81 1.17 0.44
CA ILE A 284 -28.75 0.45 -0.31
C ILE A 284 -29.23 0.40 -1.75
N ASN A 285 -28.93 1.46 -2.50
CA ASN A 285 -29.46 1.72 -3.84
C ASN A 285 -28.34 2.22 -4.76
N THR A 286 -28.71 2.55 -6.01
CA THR A 286 -27.77 3.02 -7.02
C THR A 286 -26.90 4.19 -6.58
N ARG A 287 -27.46 5.14 -5.83
CA ARG A 287 -26.70 6.29 -5.36
C ARG A 287 -25.61 5.88 -4.36
N LEU A 288 -25.89 4.91 -3.48
CA LEU A 288 -24.87 4.36 -2.59
C LEU A 288 -23.83 3.54 -3.37
N ALA A 289 -24.25 2.76 -4.37
CA ALA A 289 -23.35 1.95 -5.19
C ALA A 289 -22.34 2.81 -5.98
N LEU A 290 -22.76 3.98 -6.48
CA LEU A 290 -21.85 4.95 -7.11
C LEU A 290 -20.96 5.67 -6.09
N PHE A 291 -21.49 5.99 -4.90
CA PHE A 291 -20.74 6.70 -3.87
C PHE A 291 -19.54 5.91 -3.31
N ILE A 292 -19.66 4.59 -3.16
CA ILE A 292 -18.63 3.74 -2.54
C ILE A 292 -17.29 3.82 -3.29
N PRO A 293 -17.19 3.52 -4.61
CA PRO A 293 -15.93 3.60 -5.34
C PRO A 293 -15.35 5.02 -5.33
N ASP A 294 -16.17 6.06 -5.58
CA ASP A 294 -15.74 7.47 -5.52
C ASP A 294 -15.11 7.81 -4.15
N TYR A 295 -15.73 7.37 -3.05
CA TYR A 295 -15.24 7.62 -1.71
C TYR A 295 -13.93 6.88 -1.43
N ILE A 296 -13.80 5.65 -1.94
CA ILE A 296 -12.58 4.85 -1.80
C ILE A 296 -11.42 5.56 -2.51
N ASP A 297 -11.58 6.03 -3.74
CA ASP A 297 -10.53 6.75 -4.48
C ASP A 297 -10.07 8.00 -3.73
N HIS A 298 -11.03 8.83 -3.33
CA HIS A 298 -10.75 10.05 -2.57
C HIS A 298 -10.09 9.77 -1.21
N LYS A 299 -10.43 8.65 -0.55
CA LYS A 299 -9.77 8.25 0.71
C LYS A 299 -8.38 7.70 0.47
N GLU A 300 -8.20 6.87 -0.55
CA GLU A 300 -6.90 6.26 -0.88
C GLU A 300 -5.88 7.35 -1.20
N GLN A 301 -6.25 8.37 -1.98
CA GLN A 301 -5.36 9.49 -2.26
C GLN A 301 -4.90 10.22 -0.99
N LYS A 302 -5.80 10.45 -0.03
CA LYS A 302 -5.45 11.06 1.26
C LYS A 302 -4.55 10.18 2.12
N GLU A 303 -4.82 8.87 2.16
CA GLU A 303 -4.00 7.93 2.90
C GLU A 303 -2.64 7.73 2.24
N TYR A 304 -2.54 7.82 0.92
CA TYR A 304 -1.29 7.77 0.17
C TYR A 304 -0.40 8.98 0.48
N ILE A 305 -0.93 10.20 0.39
CA ILE A 305 -0.20 11.43 0.79
C ILE A 305 0.23 11.32 2.27
N ARG A 306 -0.65 10.82 3.14
CA ARG A 306 -0.30 10.60 4.55
C ARG A 306 0.83 9.58 4.70
N TRP A 307 0.80 8.48 3.95
CA TRP A 307 1.83 7.46 3.95
C TRP A 307 3.17 8.03 3.48
N LEU A 308 3.19 8.78 2.37
CA LEU A 308 4.39 9.47 1.87
C LEU A 308 4.99 10.39 2.94
N ASN A 309 4.15 11.17 3.62
CA ASN A 309 4.57 12.04 4.71
C ASN A 309 5.17 11.26 5.90
N ASN A 310 4.54 10.16 6.31
CA ASN A 310 5.06 9.32 7.40
C ASN A 310 6.40 8.65 7.02
N VAL A 311 6.54 8.18 5.79
CA VAL A 311 7.78 7.56 5.28
C VAL A 311 8.88 8.60 5.21
N LYS A 312 8.59 9.79 4.70
CA LYS A 312 9.52 10.92 4.66
C LYS A 312 10.00 11.26 6.08
N GLN A 313 9.09 11.43 7.03
CA GLN A 313 9.40 11.72 8.43
C GLN A 313 10.23 10.61 9.10
N PHE A 314 10.08 9.36 8.68
CA PHE A 314 10.88 8.25 9.20
C PHE A 314 12.33 8.27 8.71
N ILE A 315 12.58 8.83 7.51
CA ILE A 315 13.90 8.85 6.87
C ILE A 315 14.70 10.13 7.20
N GLU A 316 14.01 11.25 7.43
CA GLU A 316 14.58 12.52 7.92
C GLU A 316 15.18 12.41 9.34
#